data_AF-A0A369JLA9-F1
#
_entry.id   AF-A0A369JLA9-F1
#
_cell.length_a   1.000
_cell.length_b   1.000
_cell.length_c   1.000
_cell.angle_alpha   90.00
_cell.angle_beta   90.00
_cell.angle_gamma   90.00
#
_symmetry.space_group_name_H-M   'P 1'
#
loop_
_entity.id
_entity.type
_entity.pdbx_description
1 polymer ?
#
loop_
_entity_poly.entity_id
_entity_poly.type
_entity_poly.pdbx_seq_one_letter_code
_entity_poly.pdbx_strand_id
1 'polypeptide(L)'
;MLRKAHIAPKLEDLYHHGARSFLFLTVPPTDRALLFLQQGRQVVNRLNPLIANYNKQLSGTVVRFQARHRDLDQVTVFDTQPIFNILFDSAKELGFVNSTGWCEAYQNGTPQSTTQIAPCAPVSSYLRISFFPYAQRQTLTIDAF
;
A
#
# COMPACT_ATOMS: atom_id res chain seq x y z
N MET A 1 -15.30 6.24 19.56
CA MET A 1 -16.25 6.36 18.43
C MET A 1 -15.59 5.77 17.18
N LEU A 2 -15.93 4.55 16.77
CA LEU A 2 -15.39 3.96 15.54
C LEU A 2 -16.04 4.64 14.33
N ARG A 3 -15.28 5.41 13.55
CA ARG A 3 -15.73 5.84 12.22
C ARG A 3 -15.85 4.58 11.36
N LYS A 4 -17.07 4.21 10.96
CA LYS A 4 -17.32 3.12 10.00
C LYS A 4 -16.45 3.34 8.76
N ALA A 5 -15.80 2.29 8.27
CA ALA A 5 -15.06 2.34 7.02
C ALA A 5 -15.95 2.90 5.89
N HIS A 6 -15.50 3.98 5.25
CA HIS A 6 -16.20 4.67 4.17
C HIS A 6 -16.34 3.85 2.87
N ILE A 7 -15.84 2.61 2.89
CA ILE A 7 -15.90 1.65 1.78
C ILE A 7 -17.32 1.11 1.58
N ALA A 8 -18.09 0.86 2.66
CA ALA A 8 -19.37 0.16 2.55
C ALA A 8 -20.37 0.81 1.56
N PRO A 9 -20.60 2.14 1.56
CA PRO A 9 -21.50 2.76 0.59
C PRO A 9 -21.06 2.58 -0.87
N LYS A 10 -19.75 2.59 -1.14
CA LYS A 10 -19.22 2.42 -2.50
C LYS A 10 -19.36 0.98 -3.00
N LEU A 11 -19.31 0.00 -2.10
CA LEU A 11 -19.50 -1.41 -2.47
C LEU A 11 -20.94 -1.69 -2.90
N GLU A 12 -21.89 -1.15 -2.15
CA GLU A 12 -23.32 -1.27 -2.47
C GLU A 12 -23.63 -0.62 -3.83
N ASP A 13 -23.04 0.55 -4.11
CA ASP A 13 -23.17 1.23 -5.41
C ASP A 13 -22.65 0.38 -6.57
N LEU A 14 -21.42 -0.14 -6.46
CA LEU A 14 -20.85 -1.04 -7.47
C LEU A 14 -21.70 -2.30 -7.67
N TYR A 15 -22.22 -2.88 -6.60
CA TYR A 15 -23.12 -4.03 -6.65
C TYR A 15 -24.43 -3.69 -7.37
N HIS A 16 -25.05 -2.55 -7.07
CA HIS A 16 -26.26 -2.08 -7.74
C HIS A 16 -26.03 -1.84 -9.24
N HIS A 17 -24.82 -1.44 -9.62
CA HIS A 17 -24.40 -1.30 -11.01
C HIS A 17 -23.95 -2.61 -11.68
N GLY A 18 -24.15 -3.76 -11.02
CA GLY A 18 -23.95 -5.08 -11.63
C GLY A 18 -22.61 -5.75 -11.30
N ALA A 19 -21.75 -5.15 -10.49
CA ALA A 19 -20.52 -5.83 -10.06
C ALA A 19 -20.86 -7.03 -9.18
N ARG A 20 -20.28 -8.20 -9.49
CA ARG A 20 -20.44 -9.46 -8.74
C ARG A 20 -19.13 -10.06 -8.26
N SER A 21 -18.01 -9.59 -8.81
CA SER A 21 -16.67 -10.02 -8.43
C SER A 21 -15.87 -8.86 -7.84
N PHE A 22 -15.30 -9.08 -6.65
CA PHE A 22 -14.59 -8.06 -5.88
C PHE A 22 -13.27 -8.59 -5.32
N LEU A 23 -12.18 -7.86 -5.57
CA LEU A 23 -10.89 -8.06 -4.92
C LEU A 23 -10.63 -6.90 -3.96
N PHE A 24 -10.41 -7.23 -2.70
CA PHE A 24 -10.07 -6.29 -1.65
C PHE A 24 -8.62 -6.48 -1.25
N LEU A 25 -7.84 -5.40 -1.23
CA LEU A 25 -6.46 -5.44 -0.76
C LEU A 25 -6.41 -4.86 0.65
N THR A 26 -5.76 -5.56 1.58
CA THR A 26 -5.41 -4.95 2.87
C THR A 26 -4.41 -3.82 2.66
N VAL A 27 -4.34 -2.89 3.61
CA VAL A 27 -3.32 -1.84 3.60
C VAL A 27 -1.95 -2.51 3.80
N PRO A 28 -0.99 -2.32 2.87
CA PRO A 28 0.38 -2.85 2.99
C PRO A 28 1.10 -2.21 4.19
N PRO A 29 2.31 -2.68 4.58
CA PRO A 29 3.06 -2.17 5.74
C PRO A 29 3.54 -0.73 5.50
N THR A 30 2.60 0.19 5.52
CA THR A 30 2.73 1.59 5.16
C THR A 30 3.59 2.33 6.17
N ASP A 31 3.63 1.84 7.40
CA ASP A 31 4.53 2.28 8.46
C ASP A 31 6.01 2.12 8.11
N ARG A 32 6.34 1.25 7.15
CA ARG A 32 7.69 1.09 6.59
C ARG A 32 8.02 2.06 5.46
N ALA A 33 7.08 2.93 5.06
CA ALA A 33 7.36 3.93 4.03
C ALA A 33 8.34 4.99 4.55
N LEU A 34 9.25 5.41 3.68
CA LEU A 34 10.31 6.37 4.00
C LEU A 34 9.77 7.64 4.68
N LEU A 35 8.64 8.16 4.21
CA LEU A 35 7.98 9.34 4.77
C LEU A 35 7.72 9.20 6.28
N PHE A 36 7.29 8.03 6.74
CA PHE A 36 6.99 7.79 8.16
C PHE A 36 8.24 7.42 8.95
N LEU A 37 9.19 6.72 8.33
CA LEU A 37 10.49 6.43 8.93
C LEU A 37 11.26 7.72 9.24
N GLN A 38 11.24 8.70 8.33
CA GLN A 38 11.87 10.01 8.51
C GLN A 38 11.23 10.85 9.63
N GLN A 39 9.94 10.67 9.89
CA GLN A 39 9.24 11.33 11.00
C GLN A 39 9.51 10.67 12.37
N GLY A 40 10.20 9.53 12.37
CA GLY A 40 10.69 8.86 13.57
C GLY A 40 9.75 7.82 14.16
N ARG A 41 10.30 7.03 15.10
CA ARG A 41 9.66 5.83 15.67
C ARG A 41 8.30 6.08 16.32
N GLN A 42 8.06 7.28 16.86
CA GLN A 42 6.78 7.61 17.47
C GLN A 42 5.63 7.63 16.45
N VAL A 43 5.89 8.11 15.23
CA VAL A 43 4.88 8.13 14.16
C VAL A 43 4.61 6.72 13.67
N VAL A 44 5.66 5.93 13.40
CA VAL A 44 5.56 4.51 13.04
C VAL A 44 4.71 3.73 14.06
N ASN A 45 5.03 3.87 15.35
CA ASN A 45 4.30 3.19 16.42
C ASN A 45 2.82 3.58 16.52
N ARG A 46 2.47 4.82 16.13
CA ARG A 46 1.07 5.26 16.06
C ARG A 46 0.35 4.73 14.83
N LEU A 47 1.07 4.49 13.73
CA LEU A 47 0.49 4.05 12.46
C LEU A 47 0.13 2.56 12.47
N ASN A 48 0.97 1.70 13.07
CA ASN A 48 0.75 0.25 13.16
C ASN A 48 -0.66 -0.15 13.65
N PRO A 49 -1.15 0.35 14.81
CA PRO A 49 -2.50 0.01 15.27
C PRO A 49 -3.60 0.57 14.37
N LEU A 50 -3.36 1.68 13.65
CA LEU A 50 -4.33 2.25 12.71
C LEU A 50 -4.46 1.38 11.46
N ILE A 51 -3.34 0.91 10.90
CA ILE A 51 -3.30 -0.02 9.77
C ILE A 51 -4.01 -1.33 10.16
N ALA A 52 -3.65 -1.92 11.30
CA ALA A 52 -4.27 -3.16 11.79
C ALA A 52 -5.77 -3.01 12.00
N ASN A 53 -6.20 -1.90 12.62
CA ASN A 53 -7.62 -1.61 12.84
C ASN A 53 -8.38 -1.43 11.52
N TYR A 54 -7.80 -0.75 10.53
CA TYR A 54 -8.42 -0.59 9.22
C TYR A 54 -8.56 -1.94 8.51
N ASN A 55 -7.50 -2.76 8.47
CA ASN A 55 -7.53 -4.08 7.85
C ASN A 55 -8.57 -4.99 8.50
N LYS A 56 -8.69 -4.94 9.85
CA LYS A 56 -9.76 -5.65 10.57
C LYS A 56 -11.16 -5.17 10.17
N GLN A 57 -11.36 -3.86 10.06
CA GLN A 57 -12.65 -3.29 9.65
C GLN A 57 -13.00 -3.60 8.20
N LEU A 58 -12.01 -3.62 7.30
CA LEU A 58 -12.17 -4.03 5.92
C LEU A 58 -12.69 -5.47 5.84
N SER A 59 -11.98 -6.42 6.45
CA SER A 59 -12.39 -7.83 6.46
C SER A 59 -13.78 -8.01 7.06
N GLY A 60 -14.09 -7.33 8.17
CA GLY A 60 -15.43 -7.36 8.76
C GLY A 60 -16.51 -6.77 7.85
N THR A 61 -16.18 -5.77 7.02
CA THR A 61 -17.11 -5.19 6.05
C THR A 61 -17.37 -6.16 4.89
N VAL A 62 -16.33 -6.82 4.39
CA VAL A 62 -16.44 -7.82 3.32
C VAL A 62 -17.31 -9.00 3.77
N VAL A 63 -17.11 -9.52 4.98
CA VAL A 63 -17.95 -10.60 5.55
C VAL A 63 -19.42 -10.19 5.61
N ARG A 64 -19.73 -8.97 6.07
CA ARG A 64 -21.11 -8.47 6.10
C ARG A 64 -21.72 -8.30 4.72
N PHE A 65 -20.93 -7.85 3.75
CA PHE A 65 -21.36 -7.70 2.36
C PHE A 65 -21.70 -9.06 1.74
N GLN A 66 -20.83 -10.06 1.90
CA GLN A 66 -21.10 -11.44 1.45
C GLN A 66 -22.32 -12.06 2.12
N ALA A 67 -22.59 -11.75 3.39
CA ALA A 67 -23.78 -12.24 4.09
C ALA A 67 -25.08 -11.60 3.56
N ARG A 68 -25.00 -10.35 3.06
CA ARG A 68 -26.14 -9.57 2.56
C ARG A 68 -26.51 -9.91 1.12
N HIS A 69 -25.53 -10.14 0.24
CA HIS A 69 -25.77 -10.41 -1.18
C HIS A 69 -25.44 -11.86 -1.51
N ARG A 70 -26.43 -12.61 -2.01
CA ARG A 70 -26.33 -14.05 -2.25
C ARG A 70 -25.96 -14.41 -3.69
N ASP A 71 -26.01 -13.44 -4.60
CA ASP A 71 -25.74 -13.57 -6.03
C ASP A 71 -24.33 -13.09 -6.41
N LEU A 72 -23.41 -13.00 -5.45
CA LEU A 72 -22.00 -12.65 -5.69
C LEU A 72 -21.24 -13.85 -6.28
N ASP A 73 -20.38 -13.60 -7.26
CA ASP A 73 -19.58 -14.65 -7.92
C ASP A 73 -18.29 -14.92 -7.14
N GLN A 74 -17.43 -13.90 -7.03
CA GLN A 74 -16.14 -14.01 -6.35
C GLN A 74 -15.90 -12.84 -5.42
N VAL A 75 -15.56 -13.12 -4.16
CA VAL A 75 -15.15 -12.09 -3.20
C VAL A 75 -13.91 -12.56 -2.48
N THR A 76 -12.82 -11.81 -2.63
CA THR A 76 -11.51 -12.16 -2.06
C THR A 76 -10.92 -10.98 -1.32
N VAL A 77 -10.44 -11.23 -0.10
CA VAL A 77 -9.54 -10.32 0.62
C VAL A 77 -8.14 -10.87 0.48
N PHE A 78 -7.28 -10.12 -0.20
CA PHE A 78 -5.87 -10.44 -0.35
C PHE A 78 -5.07 -9.64 0.66
N ASP A 79 -4.39 -10.34 1.57
CA ASP A 79 -3.54 -9.70 2.56
C ASP A 79 -2.19 -9.33 1.94
N THR A 80 -1.98 -8.02 1.75
CA THR A 80 -0.75 -7.48 1.18
C THR A 80 0.38 -7.40 2.21
N GLN A 81 0.07 -7.45 3.51
CA GLN A 81 1.06 -7.30 4.58
C GLN A 81 2.22 -8.32 4.48
N PRO A 82 1.97 -9.64 4.37
CA PRO A 82 3.06 -10.61 4.37
C PRO A 82 3.99 -10.46 3.17
N ILE A 83 3.41 -10.29 1.97
CA ILE A 83 4.18 -10.22 0.72
C ILE A 83 5.09 -9.00 0.72
N PHE A 84 4.57 -7.84 1.12
CA PHE A 84 5.37 -6.63 1.17
C PHE A 84 6.43 -6.71 2.27
N ASN A 85 6.12 -7.30 3.42
CA ASN A 85 7.13 -7.49 4.47
C ASN A 85 8.26 -8.38 3.97
N ILE A 86 7.96 -9.51 3.30
CA ILE A 86 8.97 -10.37 2.68
C ILE A 86 9.80 -9.58 1.65
N LEU A 87 9.17 -8.80 0.78
CA LEU A 87 9.88 -7.98 -0.21
C LEU A 87 10.88 -7.02 0.44
N PHE A 88 10.48 -6.33 1.52
CA PHE A 88 11.38 -5.41 2.22
C PHE A 88 12.47 -6.12 3.03
N ASP A 89 12.14 -7.25 3.64
CA ASP A 89 13.07 -8.03 4.48
C ASP A 89 14.12 -8.74 3.63
N SER A 90 13.74 -9.22 2.43
CA SER A 90 14.62 -9.86 1.44
C SER A 90 15.11 -8.91 0.35
N ALA A 91 14.98 -7.58 0.51
CA ALA A 91 15.28 -6.63 -0.56
C ALA A 91 16.70 -6.80 -1.13
N LYS A 92 17.69 -7.04 -0.27
CA LYS A 92 19.07 -7.29 -0.69
C LYS A 92 19.22 -8.58 -1.50
N GLU A 93 18.52 -9.64 -1.10
CA GLU A 93 18.54 -10.94 -1.79
C GLU A 93 17.87 -10.85 -3.17
N LEU A 94 16.89 -9.95 -3.30
CA LEU A 94 16.21 -9.63 -4.55
C LEU A 94 17.00 -8.66 -5.46
N GLY A 95 18.20 -8.24 -5.04
CA GLY A 95 19.09 -7.39 -5.84
C GLY A 95 18.88 -5.88 -5.63
N PHE A 96 18.05 -5.46 -4.67
CA PHE A 96 17.91 -4.04 -4.33
C PHE A 96 19.11 -3.55 -3.52
N VAL A 97 19.63 -2.40 -3.92
CA VAL A 97 20.75 -1.72 -3.24
C VAL A 97 20.29 -1.07 -1.94
N ASN A 98 19.04 -0.60 -1.89
CA ASN A 98 18.48 0.01 -0.68
C ASN A 98 16.96 -0.15 -0.59
N SER A 99 16.47 -0.51 0.60
CA SER A 99 15.04 -0.67 0.93
C SER A 99 14.54 0.28 2.03
N THR A 100 15.43 1.06 2.64
CA THR A 100 15.10 1.95 3.79
C THR A 100 15.62 3.38 3.62
N GLY A 101 16.58 3.59 2.72
CA GLY A 101 17.15 4.87 2.37
C GLY A 101 16.79 5.28 0.94
N TRP A 102 17.21 6.49 0.58
CA TRP A 102 16.89 7.10 -0.70
C TRP A 102 18.06 7.99 -1.15
N CYS A 103 18.10 8.31 -2.44
CA CYS A 103 19.08 9.24 -2.99
C CYS A 103 18.45 10.62 -3.16
N GLU A 104 19.09 11.66 -2.62
CA GLU A 104 18.60 13.04 -2.67
C GLU A 104 18.31 13.53 -4.10
N ALA A 105 19.11 13.08 -5.06
CA ALA A 105 18.92 13.40 -6.48
C ALA A 105 17.57 12.94 -7.05
N TYR A 106 16.85 12.02 -6.38
CA TYR A 106 15.58 11.46 -6.84
C TYR A 106 14.34 11.98 -6.06
N GLN A 107 14.47 12.97 -5.17
CA GLN A 107 13.32 13.48 -4.36
C GLN A 107 12.15 13.93 -5.22
N ASN A 108 12.43 14.60 -6.33
CA ASN A 108 11.43 15.20 -7.20
C ASN A 108 10.99 14.26 -8.33
N GLY A 109 11.30 12.96 -8.20
CA GLY A 109 11.13 11.97 -9.26
C GLY A 109 12.30 11.94 -10.23
N THR A 110 12.22 11.02 -11.19
CA THR A 110 13.22 10.80 -12.23
C THR A 110 12.54 10.81 -13.60
N PRO A 111 13.24 11.25 -14.67
CA PRO A 111 12.66 11.26 -16.01
C PRO A 111 12.38 9.86 -16.56
N GLN A 112 13.16 8.85 -16.13
CA GLN A 112 13.02 7.46 -16.52
C GLN A 112 13.20 6.53 -15.31
N SER A 113 12.70 5.30 -15.41
CA SER A 113 12.78 4.32 -14.34
C SER A 113 14.19 3.74 -14.13
N THR A 114 15.07 3.86 -15.13
CA THR A 114 16.48 3.47 -15.08
C THR A 114 17.44 4.64 -14.86
N THR A 115 16.91 5.83 -14.54
CA THR A 115 17.73 7.03 -14.33
C THR A 115 18.81 6.77 -13.30
N GLN A 116 20.04 7.10 -13.63
CA GLN A 116 21.18 7.04 -12.73
C GLN A 116 21.85 8.41 -12.65
N ILE A 117 21.95 8.95 -11.43
CA ILE A 117 22.69 10.18 -11.14
C ILE A 117 23.81 9.83 -10.18
N ALA A 118 25.06 9.89 -10.63
CA ALA A 118 26.22 9.62 -9.78
C ALA A 118 26.24 10.60 -8.58
N PRO A 119 26.54 10.14 -7.35
CA PRO A 119 27.09 8.82 -6.99
C PRO A 119 26.05 7.72 -6.71
N CYS A 120 24.77 7.98 -6.94
CA CYS A 120 23.71 7.03 -6.64
C CYS A 120 23.65 5.89 -7.66
N ALA A 121 23.18 4.73 -7.19
CA ALA A 121 22.81 3.63 -8.07
C ALA A 121 21.60 4.05 -8.96
N PRO A 122 21.30 3.31 -10.03
CA PRO A 122 20.07 3.52 -10.79
C PRO A 122 18.86 3.55 -9.85
N VAL A 123 17.90 4.44 -10.09
CA VAL A 123 16.68 4.56 -9.27
C VAL A 123 15.91 3.24 -9.20
N SER A 124 16.06 2.39 -10.22
CA SER A 124 15.51 1.04 -10.28
C SER A 124 16.03 0.06 -9.23
N SER A 125 17.20 0.34 -8.68
CA SER A 125 17.83 -0.49 -7.65
C SER A 125 17.33 -0.16 -6.24
N TYR A 126 16.36 0.74 -6.08
CA TYR A 126 15.79 1.14 -4.80
C TYR A 126 14.37 0.60 -4.67
N LEU A 127 14.09 -0.05 -3.54
CA LEU A 127 12.74 -0.51 -3.19
C LEU A 127 12.12 0.49 -2.21
N ARG A 128 11.00 1.14 -2.59
CA ARG A 128 10.32 2.09 -1.70
C ARG A 128 8.81 2.07 -1.84
N ILE A 129 8.13 2.47 -0.75
CA ILE A 129 6.73 2.90 -0.79
C ILE A 129 6.73 4.41 -1.01
N SER A 130 6.30 4.85 -2.20
CA SER A 130 6.21 6.27 -2.55
C SER A 130 4.83 6.82 -2.21
N PHE A 131 4.79 8.02 -1.62
CA PHE A 131 3.60 8.86 -1.57
C PHE A 131 3.91 10.11 -2.36
N PHE A 132 3.50 10.17 -3.64
CA PHE A 132 3.72 11.35 -4.46
C PHE A 132 2.65 12.41 -4.16
N PRO A 133 3.00 13.59 -3.65
CA PRO A 133 2.03 14.68 -3.48
C PRO A 133 1.63 15.36 -4.81
N TYR A 134 2.34 15.10 -5.92
CA TYR A 134 2.14 15.79 -7.21
C TYR A 134 1.51 14.97 -8.34
N ALA A 135 1.16 13.71 -8.12
CA ALA A 135 0.25 12.98 -9.00
C ALA A 135 -1.10 12.91 -8.29
N GLN A 136 -2.18 13.36 -8.94
CA GLN A 136 -3.54 13.49 -8.41
C GLN A 136 -4.24 12.17 -7.99
N ARG A 137 -3.50 11.14 -7.59
CA ARG A 137 -4.03 9.91 -7.02
C ARG A 137 -3.17 9.50 -5.84
N GLN A 138 -3.79 9.41 -4.66
CA GLN A 138 -3.24 8.66 -3.53
C GLN A 138 -3.24 7.17 -3.90
N THR A 139 -2.29 6.77 -4.75
CA THR A 139 -2.02 5.38 -5.08
C THR A 139 -0.79 4.98 -4.29
N LEU A 140 -0.94 3.97 -3.43
CA LEU A 140 0.20 3.23 -2.89
C LEU A 140 0.84 2.47 -4.05
N THR A 141 1.94 2.99 -4.59
CA THR A 141 2.77 2.26 -5.53
C THR A 141 3.92 1.61 -4.77
N ILE A 142 4.09 0.29 -4.92
CA ILE A 142 5.43 -0.27 -4.75
C ILE A 142 6.12 0.09 -6.04
N ASP A 143 7.10 0.97 -5.91
CA ASP A 143 7.97 1.22 -7.03
C ASP A 143 9.28 0.47 -6.76
N ALA A 144 9.46 -0.64 -7.48
CA ALA A 144 10.77 -0.97 -8.01
C ALA A 144 10.77 -0.31 -9.39
N PHE A 145 11.46 0.81 -9.54
CA PHE A 145 11.55 1.43 -10.87
C PHE A 145 12.53 0.67 -11.76
#